data_AF-A0A0K6S678-F1
#
_entry.id   AF-A0A0K6S678-F1
#
_cell.length_a   1.000
_cell.length_b   1.000
_cell.length_c   1.000
_cell.angle_alpha   90.00
_cell.angle_beta   90.00
_cell.angle_gamma   90.00
#
_symmetry.space_group_name_H-M   'P 1'
#
loop_
_entity.id
_entity.type
_entity.pdbx_description
1 polymer ?
#
loop_
_entity_poly.entity_id
_entity_poly.type
_entity_poly.pdbx_seq_one_letter_code
_entity_poly.pdbx_strand_id
1 'polypeptide(L)' 'MWARCLAAGGTVSGEHGVGLGKVGALTAEHGEAKLRVMRQLKGAVDERGIMNPGKVLPSLKTSGDK' A
#
# COMPACT_ATOMS: atom_id res chain seq x y z
N MET A 1 12.34 -6.29 -8.10
CA MET A 1 12.68 -5.36 -9.21
C MET A 1 12.48 -3.90 -8.83
N TRP A 2 11.36 -3.49 -8.21
CA TRP A 2 11.06 -2.08 -7.92
C TRP A 2 12.01 -1.39 -6.93
N ALA A 3 12.70 -2.14 -6.06
CA ALA A 3 13.68 -1.56 -5.13
C ALA A 3 14.75 -0.69 -5.83
N ARG A 4 15.17 -1.08 -7.05
CA ARG A 4 16.12 -0.27 -7.85
C ARG A 4 15.49 1.02 -8.35
N CYS A 5 14.21 1.01 -8.72
CA CYS A 5 13.48 2.21 -9.12
C CYS A 5 13.33 3.17 -7.94
N LEU A 6 12.93 2.66 -6.77
CA LEU A 6 12.78 3.47 -5.55
C LEU A 6 14.12 4.07 -5.09
N ALA A 7 15.21 3.31 -5.15
CA ALA A 7 16.55 3.80 -4.83
C ALA A 7 17.01 4.95 -5.74
N ALA A 8 16.51 5.00 -6.98
CA ALA A 8 16.75 6.08 -7.93
C ALA A 8 15.72 7.24 -7.82
N GLY A 9 14.83 7.21 -6.81
CA GLY A 9 13.77 8.21 -6.63
C GLY A 9 12.56 8.06 -7.58
N GLY A 10 12.46 6.94 -8.30
CA GLY A 10 11.32 6.60 -9.16
C GLY A 10 10.14 6.00 -8.39
N THR A 11 9.13 5.54 -9.14
CA THR A 11 7.91 4.90 -8.61
C THR A 11 7.85 3.40 -8.97
N VAL A 12 7.17 2.58 -8.17
CA VAL A 12 6.92 1.16 -8.50
C VAL A 12 5.90 0.97 -9.62
N SER A 13 5.17 2.02 -9.99
CA SER A 13 4.22 1.96 -11.10
C SER A 13 4.06 3.31 -11.79
N GLY A 14 4.32 3.35 -13.11
CA GLY A 14 3.96 4.51 -13.95
C GLY A 14 2.45 4.66 -14.10
N GLU A 15 1.78 3.65 -14.68
CA GLU A 15 0.35 3.72 -15.04
C GLU A 15 -0.48 2.51 -14.59
N HIS A 16 0.12 1.31 -14.51
CA HIS A 16 -0.62 0.07 -14.22
C HIS A 16 -1.16 -0.09 -12.78
N GLY A 17 -0.86 0.87 -11.90
CA GLY A 17 -1.20 0.79 -10.48
C GLY A 17 -0.50 -0.32 -9.69
N VAL A 18 -1.00 -0.56 -8.48
CA VAL A 18 -0.41 -1.47 -7.48
C VAL A 18 -1.04 -2.85 -7.49
N GLY A 19 -2.38 -2.92 -7.37
CA GLY A 19 -3.12 -4.17 -7.20
C GLY A 19 -2.63 -5.00 -6.00
N LEU A 20 -2.56 -6.32 -6.19
CA LEU A 20 -1.91 -7.25 -5.26
C LEU A 20 -0.41 -7.32 -5.49
N GLY A 21 0.00 -7.32 -6.77
CA GLY A 21 1.37 -7.62 -7.18
C GLY A 21 2.39 -6.68 -6.55
N LYS A 22 2.06 -5.39 -6.38
CA LYS A 22 3.01 -4.38 -5.87
C LYS A 22 2.69 -3.88 -4.47
N VAL A 23 1.72 -4.49 -3.76
CA VAL A 23 1.24 -3.95 -2.47
C VAL A 23 2.36 -3.88 -1.42
N GLY A 24 3.28 -4.85 -1.45
CA GLY A 24 4.43 -4.89 -0.54
C GLY A 24 5.44 -3.76 -0.73
N ALA A 25 5.37 -3.01 -1.83
CA ALA A 25 6.29 -1.90 -2.10
C ALA A 25 5.79 -0.55 -1.58
N LEU A 26 4.50 -0.42 -1.25
CA LEU A 26 3.90 0.87 -0.88
C LEU A 26 4.52 1.49 0.37
N THR A 27 4.87 0.70 1.38
CA THR A 27 5.50 1.22 2.60
C THR A 27 6.85 1.84 2.27
N ALA A 28 7.63 1.25 1.36
CA ALA A 28 8.90 1.81 0.93
C ALA A 28 8.72 3.08 0.06
N GLU A 29 7.70 3.13 -0.79
CA GLU A 29 7.48 4.27 -1.70
C GLU A 29 6.83 5.49 -1.02
N HIS A 30 5.87 5.27 -0.13
CA HIS A 30 5.05 6.35 0.43
C HIS A 30 5.28 6.58 1.93
N GLY A 31 5.87 5.61 2.63
CA GLY A 31 6.06 5.66 4.07
C GLY A 31 4.75 5.53 4.85
N GLU A 32 4.87 5.30 6.16
CA GLU A 32 3.70 5.01 7.01
C GLU A 32 2.75 6.19 7.20
N ALA A 33 3.25 7.44 7.13
CA ALA A 33 2.43 8.63 7.29
C ALA A 33 1.39 8.75 6.16
N LYS A 34 1.81 8.63 4.90
CA LYS A 34 0.90 8.67 3.75
C LYS A 34 -0.03 7.46 3.73
N LEU A 35 0.49 6.27 4.06
CA LEU A 35 -0.34 5.07 4.19
C LEU A 35 -1.42 5.19 5.25
N ARG A 36 -1.15 5.88 6.36
CA ARG A 36 -2.17 6.16 7.39
C ARG A 36 -3.34 6.98 6.83
N VAL A 37 -3.05 8.03 6.06
CA VAL A 37 -4.07 8.86 5.41
C VAL A 37 -4.89 8.02 4.42
N MET A 38 -4.23 7.21 3.58
CA MET A 38 -4.95 6.35 2.62
C MET A 38 -5.84 5.32 3.32
N ARG A 39 -5.39 4.75 4.45
CA ARG A 39 -6.20 3.84 5.29
C ARG A 39 -7.39 4.54 5.93
N GLN A 40 -7.22 5.76 6.43
CA GLN A 40 -8.32 6.55 6.98
C GLN A 40 -9.38 6.85 5.92
N LEU A 41 -8.95 7.27 4.72
CA LEU A 41 -9.87 7.48 3.60
C LEU A 41 -10.60 6.19 3.25
N LYS A 42 -9.88 5.08 3.09
CA LYS A 42 -10.46 3.77 2.79
C LYS A 42 -11.50 3.34 3.84
N GLY A 43 -11.20 3.52 5.13
CA GLY A 43 -12.12 3.20 6.21
C GLY A 43 -13.38 4.07 6.20
N ALA A 44 -13.27 5.34 5.81
CA ALA A 44 -14.42 6.24 5.70
C ALA A 44 -15.40 5.86 4.57
N VAL A 45 -14.91 5.26 3.47
CA VAL A 45 -15.74 4.84 2.33
C VAL A 45 -16.10 3.35 2.34
N ASP A 46 -15.35 2.51 3.03
CA ASP A 46 -15.53 1.05 3.04
C ASP A 46 -15.25 0.46 4.43
N GLU A 47 -16.09 0.82 5.38
CA GLU A 47 -16.00 0.34 6.77
C GLU A 47 -16.02 -1.19 6.88
N ARG A 48 -16.74 -1.86 5.96
CA ARG A 48 -16.86 -3.33 5.92
C ARG A 48 -15.74 -4.01 5.12
N GLY A 49 -14.87 -3.25 4.45
CA GLY A 49 -13.74 -3.78 3.69
C GLY A 49 -14.11 -4.65 2.48
N ILE A 50 -15.30 -4.47 1.88
CA ILE A 50 -15.79 -5.32 0.79
C ILE A 50 -15.20 -4.94 -0.58
N MET A 51 -14.73 -3.70 -0.74
CA MET A 51 -14.20 -3.20 -2.00
C MET A 51 -12.73 -3.58 -2.14
N ASN A 52 -12.47 -4.64 -2.93
CA ASN A 52 -11.13 -5.14 -3.27
C ASN A 52 -10.26 -5.47 -2.04
N PRO A 53 -10.66 -6.46 -1.21
CA PRO A 53 -9.92 -6.86 -0.02
C PRO A 53 -8.49 -7.27 -0.36
N GLY A 54 -7.54 -6.81 0.47
CA GLY A 54 -6.11 -7.14 0.35
C GLY A 54 -5.35 -6.42 -0.78
N LYS A 55 -6.03 -5.63 -1.62
CA LYS A 55 -5.37 -4.87 -2.71
C LYS A 55 -5.05 -3.43 -2.29
N VAL A 56 -4.08 -2.82 -2.95
CA VAL A 56 -3.75 -1.37 -2.90
C VAL A 56 -3.17 -0.88 -1.56
N LEU A 57 -3.64 -1.38 -0.43
CA LEU A 57 -3.12 -1.02 0.89
C LEU A 57 -2.57 -2.26 1.60
N PRO A 58 -1.35 -2.20 2.16
CA PRO A 58 -0.86 -3.25 3.05
C PRO A 58 -1.82 -3.42 4.23
N SER A 59 -2.10 -4.67 4.60
CA SER A 59 -2.81 -4.95 5.85
C SER A 59 -1.99 -4.41 7.03
N LEU A 60 -2.68 -3.90 8.05
CA LEU A 60 -2.01 -3.57 9.30
C LEU A 60 -1.44 -4.87 9.86
N LYS A 61 -0.12 -4.97 10.00
CA LYS A 61 0.47 -6.00 10.85
C LYS A 61 -0.02 -5.70 12.26
N THR A 62 -0.97 -6.48 12.77
CA THR A 62 -1.23 -6.53 14.21
C THR A 62 0.07 -6.97 14.85
N SER A 63 0.55 -6.20 15.83
CA SER A 63 1.66 -6.57 16.71
C SER A 63 1.32 -7.91 17.38
N GLY A 64 1.70 -9.02 16.75
CA GLY A 64 1.22 -10.36 17.11
C GLY A 64 1.79 -11.48 16.24
N ASP A 65 2.18 -11.21 15.00
CA ASP A 65 2.91 -12.19 14.20
C ASP A 65 4.41 -12.09 14.50
N LYS A 66 4.87 -12.95 15.42
CA LYS A 66 6.26 -13.41 15.49
C LYS A 66 6.51 -14.45 14.41
#